data_AF-A0A8U0URY5-F1
#
_entry.id   AF-A0A8U0URY5-F1
#
_cell.length_a   1.000
_cell.length_b   1.000
_cell.length_c   1.000
_cell.angle_alpha   90.00
_cell.angle_beta   90.00
_cell.angle_gamma   90.00
#
_symmetry.space_group_name_H-M   'P 1'
#
loop_
_entity.id
_entity.type
_entity.pdbx_description
1 polymer ?
#
loop_
_entity_poly.entity_id
_entity_poly.type
_entity_poly.pdbx_seq_one_letter_code
_entity_poly.pdbx_strand_id
1 'polypeptide(L)'
;MQLLVHAQELHTLKVTGQEMVTQIKVPVASPEGIAPEAQVVLLAGTPLEDEATLGRCEVEALITLAVASHMLGGEVHGSLSHAGRVRGQTPKAAKQDKQKETNQARWWMCTTGALSMLLPTFGEKKGPSANSKIHCSPGFPPDKHIPG
;
A
#
# COMPACT_ATOMS: atom_id res chain seq x y z
N MET A 1 4.03 -36.24 -36.04
CA MET A 1 5.11 -35.92 -35.08
C MET A 1 4.54 -35.75 -33.68
N GLN A 2 5.38 -35.83 -32.65
CA GLN A 2 4.98 -35.57 -31.26
C GLN A 2 5.62 -34.26 -30.80
N LEU A 3 4.88 -33.44 -30.07
CA LEU A 3 5.36 -32.21 -29.45
C LEU A 3 5.21 -32.30 -27.93
N LEU A 4 6.14 -31.68 -27.23
CA LEU A 4 6.07 -31.48 -25.79
C LEU A 4 5.57 -30.06 -25.54
N VAL A 5 4.49 -29.90 -24.80
CA VAL A 5 3.95 -28.60 -24.42
C VAL A 5 4.11 -28.45 -22.93
N HIS A 6 4.85 -27.43 -22.52
CA HIS A 6 5.18 -27.16 -21.15
C HIS A 6 4.45 -25.89 -20.68
N ALA A 7 3.50 -26.03 -19.76
CA ALA A 7 3.00 -24.89 -18.99
C ALA A 7 3.02 -25.17 -17.49
N GLN A 8 1.88 -25.47 -16.86
CA GLN A 8 1.82 -25.92 -15.46
C GLN A 8 2.28 -27.37 -15.33
N GLU A 9 1.90 -28.19 -16.32
CA GLU A 9 2.32 -29.57 -16.46
C GLU A 9 2.86 -29.80 -17.87
N LEU A 10 3.62 -30.88 -18.05
CA LEU A 10 4.15 -31.26 -19.35
C LEU A 10 3.13 -32.16 -20.07
N HIS A 11 2.62 -31.67 -21.20
CA HIS A 11 1.68 -32.39 -22.05
C HIS A 11 2.37 -32.89 -23.33
N THR A 12 1.96 -34.05 -23.83
CA THR A 12 2.44 -34.58 -25.12
C THR A 12 1.31 -34.51 -26.14
N LEU A 13 1.52 -33.78 -27.24
CA LEU A 13 0.54 -33.64 -28.31
C LEU A 13 1.02 -34.37 -29.58
N LYS A 14 0.14 -35.17 -30.17
CA LYS A 14 0.36 -35.76 -31.49
C LYS A 14 -0.18 -34.80 -32.55
N VAL A 15 0.72 -34.30 -33.38
CA VAL A 15 0.41 -33.32 -34.44
C VAL A 15 0.95 -33.77 -35.78
N THR A 16 0.40 -33.24 -36.86
CA THR A 16 0.78 -33.58 -38.23
C THR A 16 1.87 -32.64 -38.79
N GLY A 17 2.18 -31.54 -38.06
CA GLY A 17 3.19 -30.52 -38.45
C GLY A 17 2.67 -29.44 -39.41
N GLN A 18 1.44 -29.59 -39.92
CA GLN A 18 0.74 -28.61 -40.75
C GLN A 18 -0.33 -27.82 -39.98
N GLU A 19 -0.54 -28.17 -38.71
CA GLU A 19 -1.49 -27.49 -37.84
C GLU A 19 -1.00 -26.07 -37.52
N MET A 20 -1.97 -25.17 -37.31
CA MET A 20 -1.72 -23.80 -36.87
C MET A 20 -1.52 -23.74 -35.36
N VAL A 21 -0.83 -22.71 -34.88
CA VAL A 21 -0.63 -22.47 -33.45
C VAL A 21 -1.97 -22.37 -32.71
N THR A 22 -2.99 -21.74 -33.31
CA THR A 22 -4.37 -21.71 -32.76
C THR A 22 -4.95 -23.10 -32.48
N GLN A 23 -4.66 -24.09 -33.33
CA GLN A 23 -5.15 -25.46 -33.15
C GLN A 23 -4.46 -26.19 -31.99
N ILE A 24 -3.25 -25.77 -31.61
CA ILE A 24 -2.49 -26.31 -30.49
C ILE A 24 -2.96 -25.72 -29.16
N LYS A 25 -3.45 -24.48 -29.17
CA LYS A 25 -3.98 -23.79 -27.96
C LYS A 25 -5.25 -24.46 -27.41
N VAL A 26 -6.08 -25.01 -28.30
CA VAL A 26 -7.35 -25.68 -27.93
C VAL A 26 -7.14 -26.88 -27.00
N PRO A 27 -6.31 -27.89 -27.32
CA PRO A 27 -6.08 -29.04 -26.45
C PRO A 27 -5.36 -28.68 -25.13
N VAL A 28 -4.67 -27.53 -25.08
CA VAL A 28 -3.99 -27.03 -23.88
C VAL A 28 -4.95 -26.25 -22.96
N ALA A 29 -6.02 -25.68 -23.52
CA ALA A 29 -6.96 -24.85 -22.75
C ALA A 29 -7.72 -25.61 -21.65
N SER A 30 -8.16 -26.83 -21.93
CA SER A 30 -8.89 -27.66 -20.97
C SER A 30 -8.04 -28.13 -19.77
N PRO A 31 -6.84 -28.70 -19.95
CA PRO A 31 -6.03 -29.16 -18.81
C PRO A 31 -5.50 -28.02 -17.94
N GLU A 32 -5.21 -26.86 -18.52
CA GLU A 32 -4.59 -25.75 -17.78
C GLU A 32 -5.59 -24.71 -17.27
N GLY A 33 -6.83 -24.75 -17.76
CA GLY A 33 -7.87 -23.79 -17.41
C GLY A 33 -7.64 -22.37 -17.96
N ILE A 34 -6.76 -22.23 -18.96
CA ILE A 34 -6.44 -20.95 -19.59
C ILE A 34 -7.19 -20.87 -20.92
N ALA A 35 -8.00 -19.84 -21.12
CA ALA A 35 -8.69 -19.63 -22.39
C ALA A 35 -7.68 -19.55 -23.57
N PRO A 36 -7.98 -20.12 -24.74
CA PRO A 36 -7.05 -20.15 -25.87
C PRO A 36 -6.63 -18.74 -26.31
N GLU A 37 -7.52 -17.76 -26.19
CA GLU A 37 -7.23 -16.35 -26.51
C GLU A 37 -6.20 -15.71 -25.56
N ALA A 38 -6.12 -16.22 -24.33
CA ALA A 38 -5.21 -15.73 -23.30
C ALA A 38 -3.87 -16.49 -23.29
N GLN A 39 -3.72 -17.55 -24.09
CA GLN A 39 -2.48 -18.31 -24.18
C GLN A 39 -1.50 -17.66 -25.17
N VAL A 40 -0.23 -17.71 -24.83
CA VAL A 40 0.90 -17.38 -25.69
C VAL A 40 1.76 -18.62 -25.81
N VAL A 41 1.94 -19.12 -27.04
CA VAL A 41 2.82 -20.25 -27.32
C VAL A 41 4.20 -19.72 -27.66
N LEU A 42 5.24 -20.20 -26.99
CA LEU A 42 6.62 -19.78 -27.16
C LEU A 42 7.50 -20.94 -27.63
N LEU A 43 8.33 -20.67 -28.63
CA LEU A 43 9.41 -21.53 -29.06
C LEU A 43 10.75 -20.88 -28.66
N ALA A 44 11.52 -21.55 -27.80
CA ALA A 44 12.79 -21.03 -27.28
C ALA A 44 12.71 -19.59 -26.73
N GLY A 45 11.56 -19.23 -26.12
CA GLY A 45 11.31 -17.89 -25.57
C GLY A 45 10.79 -16.86 -26.59
N THR A 46 10.63 -17.23 -27.86
CA THR A 46 10.03 -16.36 -28.89
C THR A 46 8.54 -16.69 -29.03
N PRO A 47 7.62 -15.72 -28.89
CA PRO A 47 6.20 -15.95 -29.10
C PRO A 47 5.92 -16.28 -30.57
N LEU A 48 5.14 -17.32 -30.82
CA LEU A 48 4.67 -17.68 -32.15
C LEU A 48 3.39 -16.93 -32.47
N GLU A 49 3.20 -16.58 -33.75
CA GLU A 49 1.95 -16.00 -34.22
C GLU A 49 0.86 -17.07 -34.34
N ASP A 50 -0.37 -16.69 -34.00
CA ASP A 50 -1.52 -17.60 -33.98
C ASP A 50 -1.83 -18.19 -35.37
N GLU A 51 -1.61 -17.41 -36.44
CA GLU A 51 -1.82 -17.79 -37.84
C GLU A 51 -0.61 -18.54 -38.45
N ALA A 52 0.47 -18.73 -37.69
CA ALA A 52 1.63 -19.45 -38.18
C ALA A 52 1.38 -20.96 -38.14
N THR A 53 1.80 -21.66 -39.20
CA THR A 53 1.84 -23.12 -39.21
C THR A 53 3.10 -23.63 -38.53
N LEU A 54 3.01 -24.77 -37.85
CA LEU A 54 4.15 -25.42 -37.20
C LEU A 54 5.35 -25.61 -38.14
N GLY A 55 5.10 -25.98 -39.40
CA GLY A 55 6.14 -26.16 -40.41
C GLY A 55 6.87 -24.86 -40.80
N ARG A 56 6.23 -23.70 -40.69
CA ARG A 56 6.89 -22.39 -40.93
C ARG A 56 7.71 -21.92 -39.74
N CYS A 57 7.37 -22.38 -38.54
CA CYS A 57 8.08 -22.07 -37.30
C CYS A 57 9.25 -23.02 -37.04
N GLU A 58 9.63 -23.85 -38.03
CA GLU A 58 10.70 -24.86 -37.92
C GLU A 58 10.55 -25.79 -36.71
N VAL A 59 9.31 -26.08 -36.31
CA VAL A 59 9.05 -26.94 -35.15
C VAL A 59 9.31 -28.38 -35.55
N GLU A 60 10.37 -28.97 -35.00
CA GLU A 60 10.73 -30.37 -35.16
C GLU A 60 10.01 -31.32 -34.18
N ALA A 61 10.15 -32.63 -34.39
CA ALA A 61 9.62 -33.62 -33.48
C ALA A 61 10.32 -33.54 -32.11
N LEU A 62 9.56 -33.69 -31.03
CA LEU A 62 10.00 -33.67 -29.64
C LEU A 62 10.49 -32.29 -29.13
N ILE A 63 10.29 -31.22 -29.90
CA ILE A 63 10.52 -29.87 -29.39
C ILE A 63 9.55 -29.56 -28.24
N THR A 64 10.06 -28.82 -27.26
CA THR A 64 9.28 -28.27 -26.15
C THR A 64 8.79 -26.87 -26.47
N LEU A 65 7.48 -26.72 -26.63
CA LEU A 65 6.80 -25.43 -26.69
C LEU A 65 6.40 -25.01 -25.28
N ALA A 66 6.71 -23.79 -24.89
CA ALA A 66 6.24 -23.25 -23.62
C ALA A 66 4.89 -22.53 -23.83
N VAL A 67 3.94 -22.70 -22.91
CA VAL A 67 2.69 -21.94 -22.93
C VAL A 67 2.66 -21.01 -21.72
N ALA A 68 2.41 -19.74 -21.97
CA ALA A 68 2.23 -18.71 -20.95
C ALA A 68 0.82 -18.11 -21.05
N SER A 69 0.29 -17.62 -19.94
CA SER A 69 -0.96 -16.86 -19.95
C SER A 69 -0.68 -15.35 -19.93
N HIS A 70 -1.43 -14.58 -20.72
CA HIS A 70 -1.54 -13.14 -20.51
C HIS A 70 -2.15 -12.88 -19.13
N MET A 71 -1.32 -12.50 -18.15
CA MET A 71 -1.82 -11.99 -16.87
C MET A 71 -2.58 -10.68 -17.11
N LEU A 72 -3.92 -10.76 -17.18
CA LEU A 72 -4.76 -9.61 -16.91
C LEU A 72 -4.62 -9.31 -15.41
N GLY A 73 -4.11 -8.12 -15.11
CA GLY A 73 -3.63 -7.72 -13.77
C GLY A 73 -4.53 -8.22 -12.64
N GLY A 74 -3.94 -8.94 -11.70
CA GLY A 74 -4.62 -9.42 -10.51
C GLY A 74 -5.30 -8.26 -9.78
N GLU A 75 -6.49 -8.51 -9.23
CA GLU A 75 -7.18 -7.56 -8.36
C GLU A 75 -6.19 -7.07 -7.29
N VAL A 76 -5.79 -5.79 -7.40
CA VAL A 76 -4.98 -5.14 -6.38
C VAL A 76 -5.86 -5.04 -5.14
N HIS A 77 -5.77 -6.04 -4.27
CA HIS A 77 -6.49 -6.08 -2.99
C HIS A 77 -5.80 -5.17 -1.96
N GLY A 78 -5.51 -3.94 -2.37
CA GLY A 78 -5.10 -2.83 -1.53
C GLY A 78 -6.19 -1.77 -1.61
N SER A 79 -7.32 -2.01 -0.96
CA SER A 79 -8.46 -1.08 -1.04
C SER A 79 -8.06 0.27 -0.42
N LEU A 80 -7.94 1.30 -1.26
CA LEU A 80 -7.76 2.70 -0.85
C LEU A 80 -8.97 3.25 -0.07
N SER A 81 -9.98 2.42 0.21
CA SER A 81 -11.20 2.73 0.95
C SER A 81 -10.95 3.37 2.32
N HIS A 82 -9.76 3.20 2.89
CA HIS A 82 -9.38 3.76 4.20
C HIS A 82 -8.56 5.06 4.11
N ALA A 83 -8.18 5.50 2.90
CA ALA A 83 -7.41 6.72 2.71
C ALA A 83 -8.23 7.94 3.17
N GLY A 84 -7.66 8.78 4.04
CA GLY A 84 -8.32 10.00 4.53
C GLY A 84 -9.37 9.81 5.63
N ARG A 85 -9.69 8.56 6.03
CA ARG A 85 -10.70 8.23 7.05
C ARG A 85 -10.51 8.98 8.38
N VAL A 86 -9.27 9.22 8.80
CA VAL A 86 -8.96 9.92 10.06
C VAL A 86 -9.18 11.44 9.96
N ARG A 87 -8.92 12.03 8.79
CA ARG A 87 -9.08 13.48 8.56
C ARG A 87 -10.55 13.91 8.52
N GLY A 88 -11.46 13.03 8.06
CA GLY A 88 -12.90 13.30 8.01
C GLY A 88 -13.64 13.07 9.33
N GLN A 89 -13.16 12.14 10.17
CA GLN A 89 -13.78 11.84 11.46
C GLN A 89 -13.37 12.79 12.59
N THR A 90 -12.21 13.43 12.48
CA THR A 90 -11.74 14.33 13.53
C THR A 90 -12.48 15.66 13.43
N PRO A 91 -13.21 16.11 14.47
CA PRO A 91 -13.89 17.39 14.44
C PRO A 91 -12.86 18.50 14.19
N LYS A 92 -13.13 19.35 13.18
CA LYS A 92 -12.19 20.39 12.75
C LYS A 92 -12.16 21.50 13.79
N ALA A 93 -11.20 21.43 14.71
CA ALA A 93 -10.99 22.47 15.70
C ALA A 93 -10.77 23.82 15.00
N ALA A 94 -11.58 24.81 15.36
CA ALA A 94 -11.39 26.17 14.89
C ALA A 94 -10.04 26.70 15.38
N LYS A 95 -9.24 27.26 14.47
CA LYS A 95 -8.02 27.96 14.86
C LYS A 95 -8.43 29.25 15.54
N GLN A 96 -8.07 29.39 16.81
CA GLN A 96 -8.12 30.69 17.46
C GLN A 96 -6.93 31.51 16.99
N ASP A 97 -7.21 32.68 16.44
CA ASP A 97 -6.18 33.65 16.10
C ASP A 97 -5.63 34.23 17.40
N LYS A 98 -4.42 33.81 17.76
CA LYS A 98 -3.68 34.41 18.86
C LYS A 98 -2.72 35.41 18.26
N GLN A 99 -3.01 36.68 18.48
CA GLN A 99 -2.15 37.77 18.07
C GLN A 99 -0.78 37.59 18.74
N LYS A 100 0.22 37.28 17.92
CA LYS A 100 1.62 37.20 18.35
C LYS A 100 2.33 38.38 17.75
N GLU A 101 2.78 39.31 18.58
CA GLU A 101 3.68 40.36 18.12
C GLU A 101 4.96 39.73 17.58
N THR A 102 5.61 40.30 16.58
CA THR A 102 6.89 39.80 16.03
C THR A 102 8.01 40.83 16.17
N ASN A 103 7.73 41.90 16.92
CA ASN A 103 8.59 43.05 17.08
C ASN A 103 9.76 42.80 18.04
N GLN A 104 10.68 43.76 18.06
CA GLN A 104 11.82 43.75 18.99
C GLN A 104 11.36 43.68 20.47
N ALA A 105 10.20 44.25 20.80
CA ALA A 105 9.64 44.16 22.15
C ALA A 105 9.32 42.71 22.57
N ARG A 106 8.84 41.86 21.64
CA ARG A 106 8.68 40.42 21.92
C ARG A 106 10.01 39.73 22.16
N TRP A 107 11.05 40.06 21.39
CA TRP A 107 12.38 39.50 21.62
C TRP A 107 12.91 39.90 23.01
N TRP A 108 12.74 41.16 23.42
CA TRP A 108 13.05 41.62 24.77
C TRP A 108 12.23 40.88 25.84
N MET A 109 10.91 40.75 25.67
CA MET A 109 10.04 40.03 26.62
C MET A 109 10.43 38.55 26.78
N CYS A 110 10.75 37.84 25.69
CA CYS A 110 11.18 36.45 25.75
C CYS A 110 12.55 36.30 26.43
N THR A 111 13.49 37.22 26.16
CA THR A 111 14.85 37.17 26.72
C THR A 111 14.85 37.51 28.21
N THR A 112 14.14 38.56 28.62
CA THR A 112 14.00 38.95 30.03
C THR A 112 13.19 37.92 30.82
N GLY A 113 12.14 37.34 30.22
CA GLY A 113 11.37 36.25 30.83
C GLY A 113 12.20 34.97 31.03
N ALA A 114 13.11 34.65 30.11
CA ALA A 114 14.08 33.57 30.28
C ALA A 114 15.12 33.89 31.37
N LEU A 115 15.56 35.15 31.48
CA LEU A 115 16.58 35.57 32.43
C LEU A 115 16.06 35.62 33.89
N SER A 116 14.80 36.03 34.08
CA SER A 116 14.11 36.01 35.38
C SER A 116 14.07 34.62 36.04
N MET A 117 14.11 33.56 35.23
CA MET A 117 14.19 32.16 35.70
C MET A 117 15.59 31.70 36.11
N LEU A 118 16.64 32.54 36.03
CA LEU A 118 18.00 32.19 36.47
C LEU A 118 18.25 32.31 37.98
N LEU A 119 17.30 32.85 38.76
CA LEU A 119 17.34 32.75 40.23
C LEU A 119 16.95 31.31 40.61
N PRO A 120 17.85 30.52 41.26
CA PRO A 120 17.53 29.14 41.60
C PRO A 120 16.40 29.08 42.62
N THR A 121 15.21 28.66 42.20
CA THR A 121 14.18 28.17 43.11
C THR A 121 14.47 26.71 43.42
N PHE A 122 14.48 26.33 44.70
CA PHE A 122 14.75 24.94 45.09
C PHE A 122 13.53 24.07 44.73
N GLY A 123 13.66 23.19 43.74
CA GLY A 123 12.57 22.31 43.27
C GLY A 123 12.74 21.81 41.82
N GLU A 124 11.80 20.98 41.36
CA GLU A 124 11.82 20.42 40.00
C GLU A 124 11.62 21.50 38.92
N LYS A 125 12.54 21.56 37.95
CA LYS A 125 12.51 22.52 36.84
C LYS A 125 11.37 22.19 35.87
N LYS A 126 10.38 23.09 35.75
CA LYS A 126 9.28 22.98 34.78
C LYS A 126 9.63 23.66 33.46
N GLY A 127 9.31 22.99 32.35
CA GLY A 127 9.49 23.54 31.01
C GLY A 127 8.48 24.64 30.68
N PRO A 128 8.78 25.51 29.69
CA PRO A 128 7.98 26.68 29.33
C PRO A 128 6.57 26.35 28.79
N SER A 129 6.31 25.10 28.39
CA SER A 129 5.00 24.63 27.94
C SER A 129 4.41 23.55 28.87
N ALA A 130 4.92 23.41 30.10
CA ALA A 130 4.38 22.47 31.05
C ALA A 130 2.96 22.89 31.46
N ASN A 131 2.00 21.98 31.37
CA ASN A 131 0.66 22.22 31.88
C ASN A 131 0.69 22.21 33.41
N SER A 132 0.50 23.37 34.04
CA SER A 132 0.25 23.38 35.49
C SER A 132 -1.13 22.76 35.73
N LYS A 133 -1.18 21.52 36.21
CA LYS A 133 -2.40 20.99 36.81
C LYS A 133 -2.71 21.88 38.02
N ILE A 134 -3.68 22.79 37.86
CA ILE A 134 -4.29 23.46 38.99
C ILE A 134 -5.06 22.36 39.72
N HIS A 135 -4.45 21.77 40.74
CA HIS A 135 -5.17 20.93 41.67
C HIS A 135 -6.02 21.89 42.50
N CYS A 136 -7.28 22.09 42.09
CA CYS A 136 -8.27 22.73 42.95
C CYS A 136 -8.47 21.78 44.15
N SER A 137 -7.75 22.04 45.25
CA SER A 137 -8.07 21.41 46.52
C SER A 137 -9.50 21.84 46.89
N PRO A 138 -10.42 20.90 47.20
CA PRO A 138 -11.75 21.29 47.67
C PRO A 138 -11.57 22.07 48.98
N GLY A 139 -12.05 23.31 49.00
CA GLY A 139 -12.09 24.11 50.21
C GLY A 139 -12.83 23.37 51.31
N PHE A 140 -12.23 23.37 52.51
CA PHE A 140 -12.90 22.96 53.75
C PHE A 140 -14.28 23.64 53.82
N PRO A 141 -15.36 22.91 54.14
CA PRO A 141 -16.67 23.53 54.33
C PRO A 141 -16.62 24.43 55.58
N PRO A 142 -17.28 25.60 55.57
CA PRO A 142 -17.34 26.45 56.76
C PRO A 142 -18.09 25.72 57.89
N ASP A 143 -17.50 25.78 59.08
CA ASP A 143 -18.03 25.26 60.33
C ASP A 143 -19.49 25.68 60.53
N LYS A 144 -20.35 24.68 60.79
CA LYS A 144 -21.73 24.91 61.15
C LYS A 144 -21.76 25.38 62.60
N HIS A 145 -22.19 26.63 62.81
CA HIS A 145 -22.53 27.18 64.11
C HIS A 145 -23.56 26.27 64.81
N ILE A 146 -23.20 25.70 65.95
CA ILE A 146 -24.11 24.99 66.86
C ILE A 146 -24.72 26.05 67.80
N PRO A 147 -26.05 26.17 67.93
CA PRO A 147 -26.65 27.04 68.93
C PRO A 147 -26.67 26.33 70.29
N GLY A 148 -26.20 27.05 71.31
CA GLY A 148 -26.42 26.77 72.73
C GLY A 148 -26.91 28.03 73.40
#